data_AF-A0A351X0A9-F1
#
_entry.id   AF-A0A351X0A9-F1
#
_cell.length_a   1.000
_cell.length_b   1.000
_cell.length_c   1.000
_cell.angle_alpha   90.00
_cell.angle_beta   90.00
_cell.angle_gamma   90.00
#
_symmetry.space_group_name_H-M   'P 1'
#
loop_
_entity.id
_entity.type
_entity.pdbx_description
1 polymer ?
#
loop_
_entity_poly.entity_id
_entity_poly.type
_entity_poly.pdbx_seq_one_letter_code
_entity_poly.pdbx_strand_id
1 'polypeptide(L)'
;MERAAELQRLLADQLSTLAELEPRPEQIDLSLSDLCDIDACGCQLLLVFVENLRRRGIAPAMCGMSELVMEKIALLGFGEPLAGTSLS
;
A
#
# COMPACT_ATOMS: atom_id res chain seq x y z
N MET A 1 -5.89 -6.40 17.71
CA MET A 1 -4.57 -5.73 17.93
C MET A 1 -3.42 -6.53 17.33
N GLU A 2 -3.38 -7.85 17.47
CA GLU A 2 -2.27 -8.70 17.01
C GLU A 2 -2.02 -8.61 15.48
N ARG A 3 -3.07 -8.70 14.66
CA ARG A 3 -2.98 -8.61 13.19
C ARG A 3 -2.44 -7.27 12.65
N ALA A 4 -2.73 -6.16 13.35
CA ALA A 4 -2.28 -4.84 12.90
C ALA A 4 -0.77 -4.67 13.11
N ALA A 5 -0.23 -5.21 14.21
CA ALA A 5 1.20 -5.20 14.48
C ALA A 5 1.98 -6.10 13.51
N GLU A 6 1.43 -7.25 13.14
CA GLU A 6 2.00 -8.13 12.12
C GLU A 6 2.07 -7.45 10.76
N LEU A 7 0.98 -6.82 10.31
CA LEU A 7 0.95 -6.09 9.05
C LEU A 7 1.91 -4.90 9.07
N GLN A 8 1.96 -4.12 10.16
CA GLN A 8 2.92 -3.04 10.31
C GLN A 8 4.37 -3.53 10.17
N ARG A 9 4.71 -4.66 10.82
CA ARG A 9 6.06 -5.22 10.76
C ARG A 9 6.42 -5.69 9.34
N LEU A 10 5.48 -6.32 8.64
CA LEU A 10 5.67 -6.74 7.25
C LEU A 10 5.93 -5.53 6.33
N LEU A 11 5.14 -4.46 6.47
CA LEU A 11 5.31 -3.25 5.67
C LEU A 11 6.64 -2.54 5.97
N ALA A 12 7.06 -2.52 7.23
CA ALA A 12 8.35 -1.95 7.63
C ALA A 12 9.54 -2.73 7.08
N ASP A 13 9.45 -4.07 7.05
CA ASP A 13 10.47 -4.95 6.49
C ASP A 13 10.62 -4.73 4.98
N GLN A 14 9.51 -4.73 4.25
CA GLN A 14 9.51 -4.43 2.81
C GLN A 14 10.08 -3.04 2.53
N LEU A 15 9.73 -2.01 3.31
CA LEU A 15 10.32 -0.68 3.16
C LEU A 15 11.83 -0.69 3.39
N SER A 16 12.34 -1.52 4.30
CA SER A 16 13.77 -1.61 4.58
C SER A 16 14.50 -2.26 3.41
N THR A 17 13.98 -3.38 2.89
CA THR A 17 14.50 -4.04 1.69
C THR A 17 14.54 -3.08 0.49
N LEU A 18 13.47 -2.31 0.27
CA LEU A 18 13.41 -1.33 -0.82
C LEU A 18 14.36 -0.14 -0.61
N ALA A 19 14.71 0.18 0.63
CA ALA A 19 15.70 1.21 0.94
C ALA A 19 17.11 0.83 0.49
N GLU A 20 17.41 -0.47 0.59
CA GLU A 20 18.72 -1.06 0.37
C GLU A 20 18.96 -1.45 -1.09
N LEU A 21 17.93 -1.39 -1.94
CA LEU A 21 18.07 -1.65 -3.39
C LEU A 21 18.92 -0.56 -4.06
N GLU A 22 19.99 -0.98 -4.73
CA GLU A 22 20.74 -0.16 -5.69
C GLU A 22 20.79 -0.84 -7.08
N PRO A 23 20.41 -0.13 -8.15
CA PRO A 23 19.82 1.21 -8.15
C PRO A 23 18.41 1.21 -7.54
N ARG A 24 18.05 2.32 -6.87
CA ARG A 24 16.71 2.48 -6.30
C ARG A 24 15.68 2.54 -7.42
N PRO A 25 14.59 1.76 -7.35
CA PRO A 25 13.56 1.78 -8.39
C PRO A 25 12.79 3.11 -8.38
N GLU A 26 12.49 3.64 -9.56
CA GLU A 26 11.64 4.84 -9.71
C GLU A 26 10.15 4.51 -9.49
N GLN A 27 9.74 3.25 -9.72
CA GLN A 27 8.37 2.77 -9.56
C GLN A 27 8.35 1.34 -8.98
N ILE A 28 7.32 1.02 -8.21
CA ILE A 28 7.05 -0.33 -7.71
C ILE A 28 5.58 -0.69 -7.93
N ASP A 29 5.36 -1.88 -8.47
CA ASP A 29 4.04 -2.47 -8.59
C ASP A 29 3.65 -3.18 -7.28
N LEU A 30 2.60 -2.71 -6.66
CA LEU A 30 2.00 -3.25 -5.44
C LEU A 30 0.80 -4.10 -5.83
N SER A 31 1.03 -5.40 -5.97
CA SER A 31 -0.06 -6.37 -6.19
C SER A 31 -0.86 -6.53 -4.90
N LEU A 32 -2.16 -6.26 -5.01
CA LEU A 32 -3.16 -6.44 -3.96
C LEU A 32 -4.16 -7.57 -4.32
N SER A 33 -3.77 -8.45 -5.25
CA SER A 33 -4.60 -9.56 -5.74
C SER A 33 -5.03 -10.54 -4.65
N ASP A 34 -4.20 -10.74 -3.63
CA ASP A 34 -4.49 -11.63 -2.50
C ASP A 34 -5.28 -10.94 -1.38
N LEU A 35 -5.58 -9.64 -1.53
CA LEU A 35 -6.34 -8.88 -0.55
C LEU A 35 -7.85 -9.08 -0.80
N CYS A 36 -8.45 -9.99 -0.04
CA CYS A 36 -9.89 -10.27 -0.13
C CYS A 36 -10.74 -9.30 0.70
N ASP A 37 -10.15 -8.64 1.70
CA ASP A 37 -10.85 -7.71 2.58
C ASP A 37 -9.89 -6.66 3.17
N ILE A 38 -10.41 -5.48 3.52
CA ILE A 38 -9.68 -4.42 4.19
C ILE A 38 -10.59 -3.66 5.15
N ASP A 39 -10.06 -3.34 6.34
CA ASP A 39 -10.71 -2.49 7.33
C ASP A 39 -10.03 -1.11 7.41
N ALA A 40 -10.54 -0.22 8.26
CA ALA A 40 -9.97 1.12 8.43
C ALA A 40 -8.48 1.10 8.85
N CYS A 41 -8.09 0.15 9.69
CA CYS A 41 -6.70 0.00 10.12
C CYS A 41 -5.81 -0.44 8.96
N GLY A 42 -6.28 -1.40 8.15
CA GLY A 42 -5.60 -1.84 6.93
C GLY A 42 -5.43 -0.69 5.93
N CYS A 43 -6.48 0.10 5.69
CA CYS A 43 -6.40 1.28 4.82
C CYS A 43 -5.36 2.29 5.30
N GLN A 44 -5.32 2.55 6.61
CA GLN A 44 -4.37 3.48 7.20
C GLN A 44 -2.93 2.98 7.10
N LEU A 45 -2.69 1.68 7.28
CA LEU A 45 -1.38 1.07 7.10
C LEU A 45 -0.92 1.11 5.64
N LEU A 46 -1.82 0.79 4.70
CA LEU A 46 -1.55 0.89 3.27
C LEU A 46 -1.19 2.33 2.87
N LEU A 47 -1.94 3.31 3.38
CA LEU A 47 -1.66 4.72 3.13
C LEU A 47 -0.28 5.14 3.66
N VAL A 48 0.06 4.76 4.89
CA VAL A 48 1.38 5.04 5.48
C VAL A 48 2.49 4.41 4.63
N PHE A 49 2.30 3.19 4.15
CA PHE A 49 3.28 2.52 3.29
C PHE A 49 3.47 3.25 1.96
N VAL A 50 2.38 3.56 1.25
CA VAL A 50 2.38 4.32 -0.01
C VAL A 50 3.06 5.68 0.16
N GLU A 51 2.77 6.40 1.24
CA GLU A 51 3.38 7.69 1.53
C GLU A 51 4.90 7.57 1.81
N ASN A 52 5.33 6.49 2.48
CA ASN A 52 6.76 6.24 2.70
C ASN A 52 7.51 5.95 1.39
N LEU A 53 6.89 5.25 0.43
CA LEU A 53 7.47 5.05 -0.90
C LEU A 53 7.65 6.39 -1.64
N ARG A 54 6.60 7.21 -1.67
CA ARG A 54 6.63 8.54 -2.30
C ARG A 54 7.73 9.43 -1.73
N ARG A 55 7.88 9.48 -0.40
CA ARG A 55 8.94 10.25 0.28
C ARG A 55 10.35 9.82 -0.09
N ARG A 56 10.52 8.60 -0.60
CA ARG A 56 11.80 8.05 -1.04
C ARG A 56 12.05 8.20 -2.54
N GLY A 57 11.13 8.85 -3.25
CA GLY A 57 11.18 9.04 -4.71
C GLY A 57 10.71 7.83 -5.50
N ILE A 58 9.99 6.90 -4.87
CA ILE A 58 9.47 5.69 -5.51
C ILE A 58 7.98 5.90 -5.76
N ALA A 59 7.54 5.79 -7.01
CA ALA A 59 6.13 5.85 -7.40
C ALA A 59 5.46 4.48 -7.17
N PRO A 60 4.48 4.36 -6.25
CA PRO A 60 3.69 3.14 -6.15
C PRO A 60 2.65 3.07 -7.26
N ALA A 61 2.56 1.92 -7.93
CA ALA A 61 1.47 1.55 -8.83
C ALA A 61 0.71 0.38 -8.21
N MET A 62 -0.57 0.55 -7.90
CA MET A 62 -1.34 -0.50 -7.26
C MET A 62 -2.12 -1.28 -8.33
N CYS A 63 -2.06 -2.61 -8.27
CA CYS A 63 -2.75 -3.47 -9.23
C CYS A 63 -3.45 -4.63 -8.50
N GLY A 64 -4.45 -5.23 -9.17
CA GLY A 64 -5.11 -6.43 -8.67
C GLY A 64 -6.09 -6.24 -7.50
N MET A 65 -6.48 -5.01 -7.14
CA MET A 65 -7.52 -4.81 -6.13
C MET A 65 -8.87 -5.35 -6.63
N SER A 66 -9.53 -6.16 -5.80
CA SER A 66 -10.92 -6.56 -6.04
C SER A 66 -11.88 -5.37 -5.93
N GLU A 67 -13.01 -5.42 -6.64
CA GLU A 67 -14.06 -4.38 -6.57
C GLU A 67 -14.53 -4.14 -5.13
N LEU A 68 -14.71 -5.22 -4.35
CA LEU A 68 -15.10 -5.14 -2.94
C LEU A 68 -14.11 -4.32 -2.09
N VAL A 69 -12.80 -4.52 -2.31
CA VAL A 69 -11.76 -3.79 -1.58
C VAL A 69 -11.75 -2.32 -2.02
N MET A 70 -11.90 -2.03 -3.31
CA MET A 70 -12.00 -0.66 -3.81
C MET A 70 -13.21 0.08 -3.23
N GLU A 71 -14.36 -0.58 -3.18
CA GLU A 71 -15.58 -0.03 -2.56
C GLU A 71 -15.38 0.25 -1.06
N LYS A 72 -14.75 -0.67 -0.32
CA LYS A 72 -14.45 -0.46 1.10
C LYS A 72 -13.48 0.70 1.32
N ILE A 73 -12.42 0.80 0.51
CA ILE A 73 -11.48 1.92 0.56
C ILE A 73 -12.22 3.25 0.34
N ALA A 74 -13.12 3.30 -0.64
CA ALA A 74 -13.93 4.49 -0.90
C ALA A 74 -14.88 4.80 0.26
N LEU A 75 -15.61 3.80 0.77
CA LEU A 75 -16.55 3.94 1.88
C LEU A 75 -15.87 4.42 3.17
N LEU A 76 -14.63 3.96 3.41
CA LEU A 76 -13.82 4.34 4.57
C LEU A 76 -13.13 5.71 4.40
N GLY A 77 -13.29 6.37 3.25
CA GLY A 77 -12.73 7.71 2.98
C GLY A 77 -11.26 7.70 2.55
N PHE A 78 -10.72 6.56 2.14
CA PHE A 78 -9.31 6.40 1.71
C PHE A 78 -9.13 6.40 0.18
N GLY A 79 -10.22 6.55 -0.59
CA GLY A 79 -10.20 6.54 -2.06
C GLY A 79 -9.28 7.59 -2.66
N GLU A 80 -9.47 8.87 -2.32
CA GLU A 80 -8.66 9.97 -2.86
C GLU A 80 -7.17 9.91 -2.41
N PRO A 81 -6.84 9.66 -1.12
CA PRO A 81 -5.44 9.48 -0.69
C PRO A 81 -4.68 8.37 -1.42
N LEU A 82 -5.39 7.30 -1.82
CA LEU A 82 -4.83 6.16 -2.52
C LEU A 82 -4.95 6.26 -4.06
N ALA A 83 -5.81 7.12 -4.60
CA ALA A 83 -5.96 7.32 -6.05
C ALA A 83 -4.72 7.90 -6.73
N GLY A 84 -3.81 8.54 -5.98
CA GLY A 84 -2.52 9.02 -6.50
C GLY A 84 -1.48 7.93 -6.76
N THR A 85 -1.88 6.65 -6.76
CA THR A 85 -1.06 5.55 -7.26
C THR A 85 -1.59 5.20 -8.64
N SER A 86 -0.73 5.08 -9.66
CA SER A 86 -1.18 4.64 -10.99
C SER A 86 -1.91 3.30 -10.84
N LEU A 87 -3.22 3.29 -11.07
CA LEU A 87 -4.03 2.08 -11.15
C LEU A 87 -3.93 1.59 -12.59
N SER A 88 -3.18 0.52 -12.82
CA SER A 88 -3.01 -0.12 -14.13
C SER A 88 -3.55 -1.54 -14.13
#